data_AF-A0A8S1J2Y1-F1
#
_entry.id   AF-A0A8S1J2Y1-F1
#
_cell.length_a   1.000
_cell.length_b   1.000
_cell.length_c   1.000
_cell.angle_alpha   90.00
_cell.angle_beta   90.00
_cell.angle_gamma   90.00
#
_symmetry.space_group_name_H-M   'P 1'
#
loop_
_entity.id
_entity.type
_entity.pdbx_description
1 polymer ?
#
loop_
_entity_poly.entity_id
_entity_poly.type
_entity_poly.pdbx_seq_one_letter_code
_entity_poly.pdbx_strand_id
1 'polypeptide(L)'
;MEGPGVGFHLDLGAAEGFTFHRDPSGGAVREINLLGLGPKMLVSDLSTSQARVLRWRLRVLGNTAVEFGAVPANLQLAVCTLQERSEALHKCLKETGNAFCVGFCAQITVGSQLPFRVPVVKGTVVELLVQTGKAQFTVENPTDTWEARWENKHRIHTEYRGPSVIHFTQDFASDLDVKLALTAWAKASFEVLHVCGGPMCGNQAVEPQNSDTQATERIRHLLGNSKL
;
A
#
# COMPACT_ATOMS: atom_id res chain seq x y z
N MET A 1 -9.87 25.22 5.83
CA MET A 1 -10.33 24.31 6.90
C MET A 1 -10.31 22.92 6.33
N GLU A 2 -9.21 22.20 6.49
CA GLU A 2 -9.16 20.77 6.19
C GLU A 2 -9.93 20.07 7.31
N GLY A 3 -10.98 19.32 6.93
CA GLY A 3 -11.78 18.55 7.89
C GLY A 3 -10.92 17.51 8.62
N PRO A 4 -11.45 16.87 9.69
CA PRO A 4 -10.76 15.79 10.39
C PRO A 4 -10.30 14.75 9.38
N GLY A 5 -8.98 14.74 9.13
CA GLY A 5 -8.39 14.06 7.99
C GLY A 5 -8.56 12.56 8.10
N VAL A 6 -9.28 12.00 7.11
CA VAL A 6 -9.27 10.58 6.76
C VAL A 6 -7.82 10.15 6.64
N GLY A 7 -7.41 9.20 7.47
CA GLY A 7 -6.01 8.85 7.61
C GLY A 7 -5.87 7.39 7.92
N PHE A 8 -5.88 7.07 9.21
CA PHE A 8 -5.55 5.75 9.70
C PHE A 8 -6.50 5.37 10.82
N HIS A 9 -6.86 4.09 10.91
CA HIS A 9 -7.59 3.58 12.07
C HIS A 9 -6.61 3.46 13.25
N LEU A 10 -6.44 4.55 14.02
CA LEU A 10 -5.38 4.68 15.01
C LEU A 10 -5.42 3.63 16.11
N ASP A 11 -6.61 3.33 16.65
CA ASP A 11 -6.74 2.35 17.75
C ASP A 11 -6.36 0.93 17.30
N LEU A 12 -6.81 0.54 16.09
CA LEU A 12 -6.44 -0.74 15.50
C LEU A 12 -4.95 -0.79 15.16
N GLY A 13 -4.41 0.28 14.58
CA GLY A 13 -2.97 0.38 14.32
C GLY A 13 -2.14 0.28 15.59
N ALA A 14 -2.55 0.94 16.68
CA ALA A 14 -1.87 0.85 17.97
C ALA A 14 -1.92 -0.57 18.55
N ALA A 15 -3.06 -1.26 18.44
CA ALA A 15 -3.18 -2.66 18.83
C ALA A 15 -2.28 -3.60 18.00
N GLU A 16 -2.02 -3.25 16.75
CA GLU A 16 -1.09 -3.96 15.86
C GLU A 16 0.38 -3.60 16.14
N GLY A 17 0.67 -2.57 16.94
CA GLY A 17 2.02 -2.14 17.31
C GLY A 17 2.54 -0.93 16.52
N PHE A 18 1.68 -0.22 15.79
CA PHE A 18 2.03 1.05 15.17
C PHE A 18 1.96 2.20 16.17
N THR A 19 2.95 3.08 16.15
CA THR A 19 2.95 4.36 16.85
C THR A 19 2.81 5.51 15.86
N PHE A 20 2.05 6.52 16.25
CA PHE A 20 1.70 7.65 15.40
C PHE A 20 2.26 8.94 16.01
N HIS A 21 3.15 9.60 15.31
CA HIS A 21 3.67 10.90 15.71
C HIS A 21 2.90 11.99 14.96
N ARG A 22 2.32 12.91 15.71
CA ARG A 22 1.49 14.00 15.18
C ARG A 22 2.27 15.29 15.08
N ASP A 23 1.90 16.13 14.13
CA ASP A 23 2.41 17.49 14.04
C ASP A 23 1.98 18.28 15.29
N PRO A 24 2.91 18.94 16.02
CA PRO A 24 2.59 19.74 17.19
C PRO A 24 1.61 20.89 16.92
N SER A 25 1.58 21.40 15.69
CA SER A 25 0.82 22.59 15.30
C SER A 25 -0.59 22.28 14.77
N GLY A 26 -0.83 21.06 14.29
CA GLY A 26 -2.07 20.71 13.58
C GLY A 26 -2.69 19.36 13.96
N GLY A 27 -2.05 18.57 14.83
CA GLY A 27 -2.56 17.28 15.30
C GLY A 27 -2.65 16.18 14.23
N ALA A 28 -2.34 16.47 12.97
CA ALA A 28 -2.28 15.51 11.87
C ALA A 28 -1.13 14.52 12.07
N VAL A 29 -1.32 13.25 11.69
CA VAL A 29 -0.25 12.26 11.73
C VAL A 29 0.80 12.62 10.68
N ARG A 30 2.05 12.76 11.12
CA ARG A 30 3.22 13.06 10.28
C ARG A 30 4.12 11.85 10.08
N GLU A 31 4.19 10.97 11.07
CA GLU A 31 5.06 9.79 11.02
C GLU A 31 4.37 8.57 11.64
N ILE A 32 4.59 7.41 11.03
CA ILE A 32 4.08 6.11 11.47
C ILE A 32 5.27 5.18 11.64
N ASN A 33 5.40 4.59 12.82
CA ASN A 33 6.46 3.65 13.12
C ASN A 33 5.85 2.33 13.56
N LEU A 34 6.31 1.23 12.97
CA LEU A 34 5.99 -0.11 13.46
C LEU A 34 6.99 -0.53 14.54
N LEU A 35 6.48 -0.78 15.75
CA LEU A 35 7.22 -1.42 16.82
C LEU A 35 7.04 -2.94 16.78
N GLY A 36 8.14 -3.66 16.99
CA GLY A 36 8.14 -5.12 17.05
C GLY A 36 8.35 -5.81 15.70
N LEU A 37 7.98 -7.09 15.67
CA LEU A 37 8.17 -8.02 14.56
C LEU A 37 6.86 -8.71 14.19
N GLY A 38 6.79 -9.21 12.96
CA GLY A 38 5.67 -9.96 12.42
C GLY A 38 4.84 -9.10 11.46
N PRO A 39 3.99 -9.75 10.64
CA PRO A 39 3.08 -9.01 9.77
C PRO A 39 2.14 -8.21 10.67
N LYS A 40 2.15 -6.89 10.52
CA LYS A 40 1.23 -5.96 11.19
C LYS A 40 0.51 -5.16 10.12
N MET A 41 -0.81 -5.06 10.26
CA MET A 41 -1.62 -4.38 9.26
C MET A 41 -2.13 -3.05 9.78
N LEU A 42 -1.96 -2.02 8.97
CA LEU A 42 -2.56 -0.71 9.15
C LEU A 42 -3.60 -0.49 8.06
N VAL A 43 -4.72 0.12 8.41
CA VAL A 43 -5.84 0.37 7.50
C VAL A 43 -6.36 1.79 7.64
N SER A 44 -7.06 2.29 6.63
CA SER A 44 -7.79 3.55 6.73
C SER A 44 -8.94 3.46 7.73
N ASP A 45 -9.20 4.58 8.40
CA ASP A 45 -10.37 4.77 9.26
C ASP A 45 -11.67 4.69 8.46
N LEU A 46 -11.68 5.22 7.23
CA LEU A 46 -12.81 5.14 6.30
C LEU A 46 -12.68 4.03 5.25
N SER A 47 -13.83 3.57 4.73
CA SER A 47 -13.96 2.75 3.52
C SER A 47 -14.49 3.55 2.32
N THR A 48 -14.49 2.94 1.13
CA THR A 48 -15.09 3.51 -0.08
C THR A 48 -16.59 3.77 0.01
N SER A 49 -17.32 3.07 0.88
CA SER A 49 -18.74 3.39 1.17
C SER A 49 -18.91 4.70 1.93
N GLN A 50 -17.89 5.12 2.68
CA GLN A 50 -17.92 6.37 3.46
C GLN A 50 -17.29 7.53 2.68
N ALA A 51 -16.34 7.24 1.80
CA ALA A 51 -15.64 8.24 0.97
C ALA A 51 -15.41 7.72 -0.46
N ARG A 52 -15.85 8.47 -1.47
CA ARG A 52 -15.74 8.06 -2.89
C ARG A 52 -14.32 7.74 -3.35
N VAL A 53 -13.35 8.48 -2.81
CA VAL A 53 -11.93 8.32 -3.10
C VAL A 53 -11.20 8.31 -1.77
N LEU A 54 -10.30 7.36 -1.59
CA LEU A 54 -9.34 7.25 -0.51
C LEU A 54 -7.94 7.43 -1.09
N ARG A 55 -7.09 8.24 -0.44
CA ARG A 55 -5.71 8.46 -0.89
C ARG A 55 -4.73 8.44 0.27
N TRP A 56 -3.65 7.68 0.12
CA TRP A 56 -2.46 7.77 0.96
C TRP A 56 -1.26 8.09 0.09
N ARG A 57 -0.43 9.05 0.52
CA ARG A 57 0.89 9.30 -0.03
C ARG A 57 1.91 9.25 1.09
N LEU A 58 2.72 8.20 1.10
CA LEU A 58 3.66 7.89 2.19
C LEU A 58 5.08 7.83 1.64
N ARG A 59 6.04 8.39 2.37
CA ARG A 59 7.47 8.18 2.08
C ARG A 59 8.02 7.11 3.02
N VAL A 60 8.64 6.09 2.45
CA VAL A 60 9.28 5.00 3.18
C VAL A 60 10.63 5.48 3.73
N LEU A 61 10.81 5.45 5.05
CA LEU A 61 12.02 5.99 5.70
C LEU A 61 13.13 4.96 5.92
N GLY A 62 12.89 3.68 5.63
CA GLY A 62 13.87 2.60 5.77
C GLY A 62 13.65 1.46 4.79
N ASN A 63 14.62 0.55 4.70
CA ASN A 63 14.48 -0.65 3.88
C ASN A 63 13.63 -1.67 4.63
N THR A 64 12.35 -1.78 4.26
CA THR A 64 11.38 -2.60 4.99
C THR A 64 10.58 -3.49 4.04
N ALA A 65 10.32 -4.73 4.47
CA ALA A 65 9.40 -5.61 3.79
C ALA A 65 7.98 -5.12 4.08
N VAL A 66 7.35 -4.58 3.04
CA VAL A 66 6.04 -3.93 3.11
C VAL A 66 5.17 -4.33 1.94
N GLU A 67 3.87 -4.18 2.14
CA GLU A 67 2.82 -4.43 1.17
C GLU A 67 1.84 -3.27 1.24
N PHE A 68 1.38 -2.83 0.08
CA PHE A 68 0.50 -1.67 -0.09
C PHE A 68 -0.67 -2.08 -0.96
N GLY A 69 -1.88 -1.73 -0.54
CA GLY A 69 -3.07 -2.18 -1.26
C GLY A 69 -4.38 -1.68 -0.70
N ALA A 70 -5.42 -2.41 -1.05
CA ALA A 70 -6.74 -2.27 -0.49
C ALA A 70 -7.28 -3.64 -0.06
N VAL A 71 -7.99 -3.66 1.05
CA VAL A 71 -8.66 -4.85 1.58
C VAL A 71 -10.17 -4.60 1.66
N PRO A 72 -11.00 -5.64 1.53
CA PRO A 72 -12.45 -5.52 1.74
C PRO A 72 -12.76 -4.87 3.11
N ALA A 73 -13.72 -3.95 3.15
CA ALA A 73 -14.09 -3.25 4.38
C ALA A 73 -14.67 -4.21 5.44
N ASN A 74 -15.37 -5.25 5.00
CA ASN A 74 -15.93 -6.30 5.84
C ASN A 74 -14.89 -7.34 6.31
N LEU A 75 -13.66 -7.32 5.78
CA LEU A 75 -12.59 -8.23 6.20
C LEU A 75 -12.30 -8.09 7.71
N GLN A 76 -12.47 -6.88 8.27
CA GLN A 76 -12.32 -6.65 9.70
C GLN A 76 -13.34 -7.40 10.56
N LEU A 77 -14.49 -7.77 9.98
CA LEU A 77 -15.58 -8.49 10.64
C LEU A 77 -15.52 -10.02 10.39
N ALA A 78 -14.90 -10.44 9.29
CA ALA A 78 -14.89 -11.84 8.85
C ALA A 78 -13.69 -12.65 9.36
N VAL A 79 -12.62 -11.98 9.83
CA VAL A 79 -11.38 -12.66 10.20
C VAL A 79 -11.35 -12.98 11.70
N CYS A 80 -11.29 -14.27 12.01
CA CYS A 80 -11.46 -14.83 13.35
C CYS A 80 -10.26 -14.62 14.27
N THR A 81 -9.04 -14.49 13.73
CA THR A 81 -7.82 -14.32 14.52
C THR A 81 -7.05 -13.06 14.15
N LEU A 82 -6.26 -12.54 15.11
CA LEU A 82 -5.35 -11.41 14.85
C LEU A 82 -4.35 -11.74 13.73
N GLN A 83 -3.86 -12.99 13.67
CA GLN A 83 -2.87 -13.39 12.68
C GLN A 83 -3.43 -13.35 11.25
N GLU A 84 -4.62 -13.92 11.03
CA GLU A 84 -5.26 -13.90 9.72
C GLU A 84 -5.54 -12.47 9.26
N ARG A 85 -5.82 -11.56 10.20
CA ARG A 85 -6.08 -10.15 9.91
C ARG A 85 -4.81 -9.48 9.43
N SER A 86 -3.71 -9.64 10.16
CA SER A 86 -2.45 -8.99 9.83
C SER A 86 -1.82 -9.53 8.54
N GLU A 87 -2.20 -10.75 8.13
CA GLU A 87 -1.76 -11.42 6.91
C GLU A 87 -2.74 -11.28 5.72
N ALA A 88 -3.86 -10.56 5.87
CA ALA A 88 -4.91 -10.60 4.86
C ALA A 88 -4.47 -10.07 3.49
N LEU A 89 -3.73 -8.97 3.47
CA LEU A 89 -3.12 -8.41 2.27
C LEU A 89 -2.01 -9.35 1.73
N HIS A 90 -1.22 -9.95 2.62
CA HIS A 90 -0.11 -10.86 2.30
C HIS A 90 -0.56 -12.15 1.61
N LYS A 91 -1.56 -12.80 2.18
CA LYS A 91 -2.16 -14.05 1.69
C LYS A 91 -3.20 -13.82 0.60
N CYS A 92 -3.57 -12.57 0.34
CA CYS A 92 -4.62 -12.23 -0.61
C CYS A 92 -5.89 -13.07 -0.37
N LEU A 93 -6.37 -13.13 0.89
CA LEU A 93 -7.40 -14.08 1.33
C LEU A 93 -8.62 -14.04 0.41
N LYS A 94 -8.83 -15.13 -0.36
CA LYS A 94 -9.92 -15.29 -1.34
C LYS A 94 -11.18 -15.94 -0.75
N GLU A 95 -11.09 -16.50 0.45
CA GLU A 95 -12.02 -17.55 0.89
C GLU A 95 -13.44 -17.08 1.22
N THR A 96 -13.70 -15.78 1.33
CA THR A 96 -15.06 -15.25 1.49
C THR A 96 -15.65 -14.81 0.16
N GLY A 97 -15.84 -15.79 -0.74
CA GLY A 97 -16.91 -15.81 -1.75
C GLY A 97 -16.97 -14.73 -2.84
N ASN A 98 -16.06 -13.74 -2.85
CA ASN A 98 -15.83 -12.70 -3.87
C ASN A 98 -14.83 -11.61 -3.40
N ALA A 99 -14.37 -11.66 -2.15
CA ALA A 99 -13.38 -10.74 -1.60
C ALA A 99 -11.97 -11.00 -2.20
N PHE A 100 -11.40 -10.00 -2.88
CA PHE A 100 -10.01 -10.02 -3.35
C PHE A 100 -9.27 -8.80 -2.79
N CYS A 101 -8.05 -9.02 -2.31
CA CYS A 101 -7.16 -7.92 -1.93
C CYS A 101 -6.38 -7.45 -3.16
N VAL A 102 -6.37 -6.15 -3.44
CA VAL A 102 -5.59 -5.57 -4.54
C VAL A 102 -4.36 -4.88 -3.98
N GLY A 103 -3.23 -4.95 -4.66
CA GLY A 103 -2.01 -4.30 -4.16
C GLY A 103 -0.72 -4.83 -4.76
N PHE A 104 0.38 -4.45 -4.13
CA PHE A 104 1.72 -4.88 -4.47
C PHE A 104 2.57 -5.08 -3.21
N CYS A 105 3.64 -5.84 -3.33
CA CYS A 105 4.62 -5.99 -2.27
C CYS A 105 5.99 -5.45 -2.70
N ALA A 106 6.77 -5.00 -1.71
CA ALA A 106 8.18 -4.72 -1.89
C ALA A 106 8.90 -5.99 -2.36
N GLN A 107 9.87 -5.85 -3.26
CA GLN A 107 10.61 -6.98 -3.84
C GLN A 107 11.29 -7.87 -2.78
N ILE A 108 11.67 -7.31 -1.63
CA ILE A 108 12.27 -8.03 -0.51
C ILE A 108 11.27 -8.82 0.34
N THR A 109 9.97 -8.62 0.15
CA THR A 109 8.90 -9.30 0.89
C THR A 109 8.75 -10.74 0.39
N VAL A 110 9.13 -11.69 1.25
CA VAL A 110 9.07 -13.13 0.95
C VAL A 110 7.66 -13.65 1.20
N GLY A 111 7.16 -14.57 0.37
CA GLY A 111 5.89 -15.28 0.59
C GLY A 111 4.62 -14.54 0.16
N SER A 112 4.72 -13.25 -0.21
CA SER A 112 3.56 -12.46 -0.63
C SER A 112 2.88 -13.05 -1.87
N GLN A 113 1.55 -13.14 -1.79
CA GLN A 113 0.68 -13.59 -2.88
C GLN A 113 0.13 -12.43 -3.73
N LEU A 114 0.54 -11.19 -3.44
CA LEU A 114 0.15 -10.05 -4.26
C LEU A 114 0.74 -10.15 -5.68
N PRO A 115 -0.02 -9.73 -6.71
CA PRO A 115 0.34 -9.97 -8.10
C PRO A 115 1.57 -9.16 -8.56
N PHE A 116 1.88 -8.04 -7.90
CA PHE A 116 2.99 -7.17 -8.29
C PHE A 116 4.06 -7.11 -7.20
N ARG A 117 5.31 -7.25 -7.65
CA ARG A 117 6.52 -7.05 -6.85
C ARG A 117 7.22 -5.81 -7.37
N VAL A 118 7.39 -4.81 -6.51
CA VAL A 118 7.91 -3.50 -6.89
C VAL A 118 9.15 -3.18 -6.06
N PRO A 119 10.20 -2.59 -6.64
CA PRO A 119 11.30 -2.05 -5.85
C PRO A 119 10.79 -0.97 -4.91
N VAL A 120 11.03 -1.14 -3.61
CA VAL A 120 10.74 -0.18 -2.56
C VAL A 120 11.98 -0.04 -1.71
N VAL A 121 12.61 1.11 -1.81
CA VAL A 121 13.88 1.46 -1.16
C VAL A 121 13.68 2.63 -0.19
N LYS A 122 14.68 2.90 0.65
CA LYS A 122 14.65 4.10 1.50
C LYS A 122 14.45 5.36 0.64
N GLY A 123 13.48 6.18 1.03
CA GLY A 123 13.10 7.42 0.37
C GLY A 123 11.99 7.25 -0.68
N THR A 124 11.57 6.02 -0.99
CA THR A 124 10.47 5.76 -1.93
C THR A 124 9.20 6.46 -1.49
N VAL A 125 8.56 7.19 -2.39
CA VAL A 125 7.21 7.72 -2.18
C VAL A 125 6.21 6.79 -2.84
N VAL A 126 5.28 6.25 -2.04
CA VAL A 126 4.18 5.42 -2.51
C VAL A 126 2.90 6.21 -2.39
N GLU A 127 2.20 6.35 -3.51
CA GLU A 127 0.86 6.87 -3.55
C GLU A 127 -0.13 5.75 -3.91
N LEU A 128 -1.16 5.62 -3.08
CA LEU A 128 -2.31 4.76 -3.29
C LEU A 128 -3.53 5.66 -3.46
N LEU A 129 -4.24 5.49 -4.56
CA LEU A 129 -5.54 6.11 -4.79
C LEU A 129 -6.54 5.00 -5.07
N VAL A 130 -7.55 4.89 -4.21
CA VAL A 130 -8.57 3.85 -4.30
C VAL A 130 -9.95 4.49 -4.37
N GLN A 131 -10.72 4.02 -5.33
CA GLN A 131 -12.13 4.36 -5.52
C GLN A 131 -12.91 3.07 -5.79
N THR A 132 -14.24 3.17 -5.80
CA THR A 132 -15.09 2.01 -6.11
C THR A 132 -14.66 1.32 -7.41
N GLY A 133 -14.35 0.02 -7.31
CA GLY A 133 -13.96 -0.84 -8.43
C GLY A 133 -12.54 -0.65 -8.98
N LYS A 134 -11.73 0.27 -8.43
CA LYS A 134 -10.40 0.56 -8.98
C LYS A 134 -9.39 1.05 -7.94
N ALA A 135 -8.19 0.47 -7.98
CA ALA A 135 -7.01 0.94 -7.27
C ALA A 135 -5.94 1.41 -8.25
N GLN A 136 -5.31 2.54 -7.94
CA GLN A 136 -4.19 3.11 -8.68
C GLN A 136 -2.99 3.26 -7.75
N PHE A 137 -1.82 2.90 -8.26
CA PHE A 137 -0.57 2.92 -7.51
C PHE A 137 0.47 3.70 -8.29
N THR A 138 1.16 4.59 -7.57
CA THR A 138 2.36 5.30 -8.05
C THR A 138 3.48 5.04 -7.06
N VAL A 139 4.62 4.59 -7.55
CA VAL A 139 5.83 4.35 -6.75
C VAL A 139 6.95 5.19 -7.35
N GLU A 140 7.40 6.20 -6.61
CA GLU A 140 8.50 7.09 -6.97
C GLU A 140 9.74 6.70 -6.16
N ASN A 141 10.73 6.13 -6.83
CA ASN A 141 12.01 5.78 -6.22
C ASN A 141 13.02 6.93 -6.36
N PRO A 142 13.79 7.24 -5.30
CA PRO A 142 14.88 8.20 -5.41
C PRO A 142 15.96 7.69 -6.37
N THR A 143 16.59 8.62 -7.10
CA THR A 143 17.59 8.31 -8.13
C THR A 143 18.96 7.94 -7.56
N ASP A 144 19.23 8.26 -6.30
CA ASP A 144 20.52 8.17 -5.61
C ASP A 144 20.46 7.23 -4.39
N THR A 145 19.88 6.05 -4.58
CA THR A 145 19.60 5.12 -3.47
C THR A 145 20.17 3.73 -3.69
N TRP A 146 20.13 2.93 -2.62
CA TRP A 146 20.61 1.57 -2.60
C TRP A 146 19.43 0.63 -2.37
N GLU A 147 19.27 -0.36 -3.24
CA GLU A 147 18.30 -1.42 -3.05
C GLU A 147 18.90 -2.59 -2.27
N ALA A 148 18.09 -3.18 -1.41
CA ALA A 148 18.40 -4.46 -0.80
C ALA A 148 17.84 -5.56 -1.71
N ARG A 149 18.65 -6.57 -2.05
CA ARG A 149 18.22 -7.72 -2.84
C ARG A 149 18.62 -9.03 -2.16
N TRP A 150 17.78 -10.05 -2.34
CA TRP A 150 18.11 -11.42 -1.96
C TRP A 150 18.93 -12.07 -3.09
N GLU A 151 20.15 -12.49 -2.76
CA GLU A 151 21.02 -13.28 -3.63
C GLU A 151 21.62 -14.43 -2.82
N ASN A 152 21.44 -15.68 -3.26
CA ASN A 152 21.97 -16.87 -2.59
C ASN A 152 21.66 -16.93 -1.07
N LYS A 153 20.43 -16.54 -0.68
CA LYS A 153 19.97 -16.42 0.73
C LYS A 153 20.68 -15.34 1.57
N HIS A 154 21.54 -14.54 0.96
CA HIS A 154 22.14 -13.36 1.57
C HIS A 154 21.42 -12.10 1.11
N ARG A 155 21.34 -11.10 2.00
CA ARG A 155 20.87 -9.77 1.64
C ARG A 155 22.07 -8.93 1.23
N ILE A 156 22.11 -8.53 -0.02
CA ILE A 156 23.13 -7.62 -0.56
C ILE A 156 22.53 -6.23 -0.79
N HIS A 157 23.39 -5.22 -0.82
CA HIS A 157 23.02 -3.84 -1.13
C HIS A 157 23.72 -3.41 -2.41
N THR A 158 22.95 -2.97 -3.39
CA THR A 158 23.45 -2.50 -4.70
C THR A 158 22.84 -1.16 -5.04
N GLU A 159 23.53 -0.37 -5.87
CA GLU A 159 22.99 0.86 -6.42
C GLU A 159 21.68 0.58 -7.14
N TYR A 160 20.64 1.35 -6.84
CA TYR A 160 19.35 1.21 -7.50
C TYR A 160 19.45 1.72 -8.94
N ARG A 161 19.17 0.84 -9.90
CA ARG A 161 19.17 1.15 -11.35
C ARG A 161 17.81 0.89 -12.00
N GLY A 162 16.77 0.75 -11.19
CA GLY A 162 15.41 0.54 -11.66
C GLY A 162 14.73 1.84 -12.10
N PRO A 163 13.47 1.76 -12.55
CA PRO A 163 12.70 2.94 -12.96
C PRO A 163 12.47 3.90 -11.79
N SER A 164 12.63 5.19 -12.07
CA SER A 164 12.36 6.26 -11.09
C SER A 164 10.88 6.33 -10.70
N VAL A 165 9.98 6.01 -11.62
CA VAL A 165 8.54 6.01 -11.36
C VAL A 165 7.88 4.77 -11.97
N ILE A 166 7.01 4.14 -11.18
CA ILE A 166 6.22 2.98 -11.59
C ILE A 166 4.75 3.29 -11.35
N HIS A 167 3.93 3.15 -12.40
CA HIS A 167 2.49 3.34 -12.33
C HIS A 167 1.75 2.09 -12.79
N PHE A 168 0.74 1.68 -12.02
CA PHE A 168 -0.15 0.59 -12.42
C PHE A 168 -1.51 0.71 -11.74
N THR A 169 -2.48 -0.03 -12.28
CA THR A 169 -3.85 -0.05 -11.80
C THR A 169 -4.35 -1.48 -11.65
N GLN A 170 -5.22 -1.71 -10.68
CA GLN A 170 -5.92 -2.97 -10.48
C GLN A 170 -7.41 -2.69 -10.35
N ASP A 171 -8.21 -3.39 -11.15
CA ASP A 171 -9.66 -3.33 -11.07
C ASP A 171 -10.16 -4.38 -10.07
N PHE A 172 -11.27 -4.09 -9.41
CA PHE A 172 -11.97 -5.02 -8.52
C PHE A 172 -13.50 -4.82 -8.66
N ALA A 173 -14.29 -5.67 -8.02
CA ALA A 173 -15.74 -5.62 -8.14
C ALA A 173 -16.28 -4.25 -7.65
N SER A 174 -17.17 -3.63 -8.43
CA SER A 174 -17.68 -2.28 -8.14
C SER A 174 -18.65 -2.22 -6.96
N ASP A 175 -19.16 -3.36 -6.51
CA ASP A 175 -19.99 -3.51 -5.33
C ASP A 175 -19.17 -3.80 -4.06
N LEU A 176 -17.84 -3.97 -4.20
CA LEU A 176 -16.95 -4.23 -3.09
C LEU A 176 -16.48 -2.92 -2.45
N ASP A 177 -16.89 -2.70 -1.21
CA ASP A 177 -16.31 -1.66 -0.38
C ASP A 177 -14.94 -2.07 0.13
N VAL A 178 -13.98 -1.16 0.04
CA VAL A 178 -12.60 -1.42 0.45
C VAL A 178 -12.05 -0.31 1.35
N LYS A 179 -11.01 -0.66 2.09
CA LYS A 179 -10.16 0.25 2.86
C LYS A 179 -8.76 0.23 2.30
N LEU A 180 -8.05 1.35 2.39
CA LEU A 180 -6.60 1.36 2.15
C LEU A 180 -5.93 0.50 3.22
N ALA A 181 -4.91 -0.24 2.81
CA ALA A 181 -4.19 -1.14 3.69
C ALA A 181 -2.69 -1.11 3.42
N LEU A 182 -1.93 -1.30 4.50
CA LEU A 182 -0.50 -1.51 4.51
C LEU A 182 -0.22 -2.69 5.44
N THR A 183 0.57 -3.67 4.98
CA THR A 183 1.17 -4.68 5.85
C THR A 183 2.67 -4.45 5.94
N ALA A 184 3.21 -4.45 7.16
CA ALA A 184 4.62 -4.28 7.45
C ALA A 184 5.14 -5.40 8.34
N TRP A 185 6.35 -5.90 8.07
CA TRP A 185 6.89 -7.09 8.75
C TRP A 185 7.80 -6.80 9.94
N ALA A 186 8.57 -5.72 9.87
CA ALA A 186 9.49 -5.33 10.94
C ALA A 186 10.01 -3.91 10.72
N LYS A 187 10.06 -3.13 11.81
CA LYS A 187 10.74 -1.82 11.89
C LYS A 187 10.42 -0.88 10.71
N ALA A 188 9.20 -0.94 10.21
CA ALA A 188 8.76 -0.06 9.13
C ALA A 188 8.56 1.34 9.68
N SER A 189 8.93 2.34 8.90
CA SER A 189 8.80 3.75 9.26
C SER A 189 8.39 4.52 8.02
N PHE A 190 7.38 5.38 8.18
CA PHE A 190 6.78 6.13 7.09
C PHE A 190 6.57 7.57 7.50
N GLU A 191 6.96 8.49 6.62
CA GLU A 191 6.50 9.88 6.67
C GLU A 191 5.19 10.00 5.89
N VAL A 192 4.20 10.64 6.49
CA VAL A 192 2.88 10.88 5.90
C VAL A 192 2.94 12.20 5.14
N LEU A 193 2.93 12.13 3.81
CA LEU A 193 2.99 13.32 2.95
C LEU A 193 1.59 13.88 2.68
N HIS A 194 0.62 13.00 2.49
CA HIS A 194 -0.76 13.39 2.22
C HIS A 194 -1.72 12.23 2.50
N VAL A 195 -2.85 12.55 3.12
CA VAL A 195 -3.98 11.63 3.32
C VAL A 195 -5.28 12.37 3.05
N CYS A 196 -6.19 11.75 2.28
CA CYS A 196 -7.54 12.31 2.12
C CYS A 196 -8.60 11.23 1.88
N GLY A 197 -9.83 11.58 2.22
CA GLY A 197 -11.03 10.85 1.85
C GLY A 197 -12.17 11.82 1.62
N GLY A 198 -12.84 11.71 0.47
CA GLY A 198 -13.99 12.52 0.12
C GLY A 198 -14.01 13.02 -1.33
N PRO A 199 -15.10 13.71 -1.75
CA PRO A 199 -15.33 14.11 -3.14
C PRO A 199 -14.31 15.10 -3.71
N MET A 200 -13.56 15.82 -2.85
CA MET A 200 -12.52 16.77 -3.27
C MET A 200 -11.12 16.13 -3.42
N CYS A 201 -10.96 14.84 -3.12
CA CYS A 201 -9.67 14.13 -3.13
C CYS A 201 -9.18 13.77 -4.56
N GLY A 202 -9.95 14.11 -5.60
CA GLY A 202 -9.77 13.62 -6.98
C GLY A 202 -8.95 14.49 -7.95
N ASN A 203 -8.52 15.72 -7.62
CA ASN A 203 -7.94 16.63 -8.62
C ASN A 203 -6.58 17.25 -8.22
N GLN A 204 -5.61 16.41 -7.86
CA GLN A 204 -4.20 16.77 -7.98
C GLN A 204 -3.42 15.62 -8.60
N ALA A 205 -3.77 15.29 -9.85
CA ALA A 205 -2.80 14.69 -10.75
C ALA A 205 -1.77 15.79 -11.07
N VAL A 206 -0.55 15.62 -10.59
CA VAL A 206 0.59 16.35 -11.15
C VAL A 206 0.67 15.90 -12.61
N GLU A 207 0.30 16.78 -13.54
CA GLU A 207 0.58 16.52 -14.96
C GLU A 207 2.07 16.24 -15.10
N PRO A 208 2.48 15.11 -15.69
CA PRO A 208 3.88 14.89 -15.98
C PRO A 208 4.31 15.96 -16.98
N GLN A 209 5.16 16.89 -16.55
CA GLN A 209 5.91 17.71 -17.49
C GLN A 209 6.70 16.76 -18.37
N ASN A 210 6.45 16.84 -19.67
CA ASN A 210 7.06 16.03 -20.71
C ASN A 210 8.55 15.80 -20.47
N SER A 211 8.92 14.54 -20.24
CA SER A 211 10.21 14.02 -20.66
C SER A 211 10.00 12.57 -21.06
N ASP A 212 10.31 12.29 -22.32
CA ASP A 212 10.21 11.01 -23.00
C ASP A 212 10.67 9.83 -22.13
N THR A 213 9.83 8.81 -21.99
CA THR A 213 10.09 7.40 -22.39
C THR A 213 8.89 6.55 -21.94
N GLN A 214 7.97 6.22 -22.85
CA GLN A 214 6.85 5.31 -22.57
C GLN A 214 7.33 3.86 -22.58
N ALA A 215 7.43 3.23 -21.40
CA ALA A 215 7.32 1.78 -21.27
C ALA A 215 5.95 1.48 -20.67
N THR A 216 4.94 1.31 -21.52
CA THR A 216 3.60 0.88 -21.10
C THR A 216 3.51 -0.63 -21.22
N GLU A 217 3.82 -1.39 -20.17
CA GLU A 217 3.49 -2.82 -20.12
C GLU A 217 2.01 -2.99 -19.73
N ARG A 218 1.16 -3.22 -20.73
CA ARG A 218 -0.19 -3.75 -20.52
C ARG A 218 -0.10 -5.27 -20.40
N ILE A 219 -0.08 -5.81 -19.18
CA ILE A 219 -0.28 -7.24 -18.97
C ILE A 219 -1.78 -7.54 -19.08
N ARG A 220 -2.22 -8.03 -20.24
CA ARG A 220 -3.51 -8.71 -20.44
C ARG A 220 -3.25 -10.19 -20.73
N HIS A 221 -4.08 -11.04 -20.13
CA HIS A 221 -4.20 -12.50 -20.24
C HIS A 221 -3.20 -13.37 -19.47
N LEU A 222 -3.72 -14.03 -18.43
CA LEU A 222 -3.52 -15.46 -18.15
C LEU A 222 -4.63 -15.97 -17.20
N LEU A 223 -5.88 -15.97 -17.69
CA LEU A 223 -6.92 -16.86 -17.21
C LEU A 223 -7.57 -17.48 -18.44
N GLY A 224 -7.16 -18.71 -18.75
CA GLY A 224 -7.67 -19.45 -19.88
C GLY A 224 -6.84 -20.71 -20.13
N ASN A 225 -7.46 -21.85 -19.83
CA ASN A 225 -7.06 -23.21 -20.18
C ASN A 225 -6.03 -23.90 -19.28
N SER A 226 -6.54 -24.59 -18.25
CA SER A 226 -6.18 -25.98 -18.02
C SER A 226 -7.44 -26.79 -17.69
N LYS A 227 -8.04 -27.36 -18.74
CA LYS A 227 -8.62 -28.70 -18.66
C LYS A 227 -7.48 -29.66 -18.96
N LEU A 228 -7.13 -30.50 -18.00
CA LEU A 228 -6.77 -31.92 -18.11
C LEU A 228 -6.44 -32.42 -16.70
#